data_AF-A0A2N9APD1-F1
#
_entry.id   AF-A0A2N9APD1-F1
#
_cell.length_a   1.000
_cell.length_b   1.000
_cell.length_c   1.000
_cell.angle_alpha   90.00
_cell.angle_beta   90.00
_cell.angle_gamma   90.00
#
_symmetry.space_group_name_H-M   'P 1'
#
loop_
_entity.id
_entity.type
_entity.pdbx_description
1 polymer ?
#
loop_
_entity_poly.entity_id
_entity_poly.type
_entity_poly.pdbx_seq_one_letter_code
_entity_poly.pdbx_strand_id
1 'polypeptide(L)'
;MGWVPRGRDFPRRNRIISGLSLGTVIVEAARRSGSLITARFALEQGREVFAVPGSPLDPRAEGTNDLIRQGATLVSEVEHVLSVLDPLIAGDVPQADGLNDRSETWRTPDYWDEIDFDGRAEIAPPLLPAAAEPIEAPPPSPGTTARG
;
A
#
# COMPACT_ATOMS: atom_id res chain seq x y z
N MET A 1 24.44 -2.67 24.41
CA MET A 1 23.19 -3.12 25.07
C MET A 1 22.17 -3.40 23.97
N GLY A 2 21.63 -4.62 23.89
CA GLY A 2 20.70 -5.02 22.82
C GLY A 2 19.24 -4.69 23.14
N TRP A 3 18.40 -4.58 22.11
CA TRP A 3 16.97 -4.35 22.23
C TRP A 3 16.19 -5.66 22.42
N VAL A 4 15.27 -5.70 23.38
CA VAL A 4 14.36 -6.84 23.61
C VAL A 4 12.96 -6.51 23.06
N PRO A 5 12.43 -7.28 22.10
CA PRO A 5 11.09 -7.06 21.55
C PRO A 5 10.00 -7.22 22.60
N ARG A 6 9.03 -6.29 22.60
CA ARG A 6 7.83 -6.31 23.45
C ARG A 6 6.58 -6.36 22.58
N GLY A 7 5.46 -6.77 23.17
CA GLY A 7 4.16 -6.86 22.47
C GLY A 7 3.78 -5.59 21.68
N ARG A 8 4.06 -4.40 22.24
CA ARG A 8 3.80 -3.10 21.59
C ARG A 8 4.68 -2.79 20.38
N ASP A 9 5.80 -3.48 20.22
CA ASP A 9 6.74 -3.22 19.13
C ASP A 9 6.28 -3.91 17.83
N PHE A 10 5.43 -4.96 17.92
CA PHE A 10 4.96 -5.71 16.75
C PHE A 10 4.00 -4.92 15.83
N PRO A 11 2.99 -4.18 16.33
CA PRO A 11 2.17 -3.33 15.47
C PRO A 11 2.98 -2.26 14.74
N ARG A 12 3.96 -1.63 15.42
CA ARG A 12 4.87 -0.65 14.81
C ARG A 12 5.62 -1.26 13.63
N ARG A 13 6.18 -2.46 13.83
CA ARG A 13 6.88 -3.21 12.77
C ARG A 13 5.94 -3.57 11.61
N ASN A 14 4.70 -3.97 11.90
CA ASN A 14 3.74 -4.37 10.85
C ASN A 14 3.41 -3.20 9.90
N ARG A 15 3.33 -1.97 10.42
CA ARG A 15 3.10 -0.77 9.61
C ARG A 15 4.23 -0.49 8.61
N ILE A 16 5.47 -0.84 8.96
CA ILE A 16 6.62 -0.73 8.07
C ILE A 16 6.53 -1.77 6.96
N ILE A 17 6.18 -3.02 7.29
CA ILE A 17 6.05 -4.11 6.31
C ILE A 17 4.98 -3.77 5.26
N SER A 18 3.77 -3.41 5.72
CA SER A 18 2.68 -3.07 4.80
C SER A 18 3.04 -1.83 3.97
N GLY A 19 3.66 -0.82 4.59
CA GLY A 19 3.97 0.45 3.93
C GLY A 19 5.01 0.35 2.83
N LEU A 20 5.99 -0.55 2.98
CA LEU A 20 7.03 -0.81 1.97
C LEU A 20 6.56 -1.72 0.83
N SER A 21 5.40 -2.35 0.96
CA SER A 21 4.87 -3.29 -0.03
C SER A 21 3.90 -2.58 -0.99
N LEU A 22 3.80 -3.05 -2.23
CA LEU A 22 2.72 -2.65 -3.15
C LEU A 22 1.38 -3.29 -2.75
N GLY A 23 1.44 -4.51 -2.20
CA GLY A 23 0.30 -5.18 -1.58
C GLY A 23 0.74 -6.28 -0.63
N THR A 24 -0.19 -6.76 0.20
CA THR A 24 0.05 -7.80 1.22
C THR A 24 -0.89 -8.97 1.03
N VAL A 25 -0.35 -10.19 0.98
CA VAL A 25 -1.13 -11.44 0.92
C VAL A 25 -1.29 -12.02 2.32
N ILE A 26 -2.53 -12.20 2.76
CA ILE A 26 -2.86 -12.88 4.02
C ILE A 26 -3.30 -14.31 3.71
N VAL A 27 -2.47 -15.27 4.12
CA VAL A 27 -2.70 -16.70 3.84
C VAL A 27 -3.63 -17.33 4.87
N GLU A 28 -3.40 -17.07 6.16
CA GLU A 28 -4.24 -17.54 7.26
C GLU A 28 -4.32 -16.46 8.35
N ALA A 29 -5.51 -16.25 8.88
CA ALA A 29 -5.76 -15.34 9.99
C ALA A 29 -7.06 -15.71 10.73
N ALA A 30 -6.94 -16.09 12.01
CA ALA A 30 -8.10 -16.09 12.90
C ALA A 30 -8.58 -14.65 13.22
N ARG A 31 -9.83 -14.48 13.71
CA ARG A 31 -10.43 -13.16 14.04
C ARG A 31 -9.55 -12.20 14.85
N ARG A 32 -8.66 -12.71 15.69
CA ARG A 32 -7.75 -11.92 16.55
C ARG A 32 -6.28 -12.04 16.16
N SER A 33 -6.01 -12.44 14.92
CA SER A 33 -4.64 -12.59 14.40
C SER A 33 -3.96 -11.23 14.22
N GLY A 34 -2.66 -11.17 14.56
CA GLY A 34 -1.83 -10.00 14.28
C GLY A 34 -1.67 -9.70 12.79
N SER A 35 -1.87 -10.70 11.91
CA SER A 35 -1.86 -10.51 10.45
C SER A 35 -2.96 -9.56 9.97
N LEU A 36 -4.10 -9.52 10.68
CA LEU A 36 -5.20 -8.59 10.36
C LEU A 36 -4.83 -7.13 10.67
N ILE A 37 -3.90 -6.91 11.61
CA ILE A 37 -3.35 -5.57 11.88
C ILE A 37 -2.52 -5.12 10.67
N THR A 38 -1.72 -6.01 10.08
CA THR A 38 -0.96 -5.72 8.86
C THR A 38 -1.88 -5.42 7.68
N ALA A 39 -2.94 -6.23 7.49
CA ALA A 39 -3.94 -5.99 6.44
C ALA A 39 -4.62 -4.63 6.61
N ARG A 40 -5.01 -4.26 7.84
CA ARG A 40 -5.57 -2.95 8.12
C ARG A 40 -4.61 -1.82 7.78
N PHE A 41 -3.34 -1.92 8.21
CA PHE A 41 -2.34 -0.90 7.87
C PHE A 41 -2.06 -0.80 6.38
N ALA A 42 -2.07 -1.92 5.64
CA ALA A 42 -1.96 -1.91 4.18
C ALA A 42 -3.10 -1.07 3.56
N LEU A 43 -4.36 -1.32 3.95
CA LEU A 43 -5.51 -0.55 3.44
C LEU A 43 -5.43 0.94 3.83
N GLU A 44 -5.07 1.26 5.08
CA GLU A 44 -4.87 2.64 5.53
C GLU A 44 -3.78 3.38 4.72
N GLN A 45 -2.79 2.65 4.20
CA GLN A 45 -1.68 3.17 3.40
C GLN A 45 -1.95 3.14 1.89
N GLY A 46 -3.16 2.79 1.46
CA GLY A 46 -3.52 2.65 0.05
C GLY A 46 -2.75 1.53 -0.65
N ARG A 47 -2.43 0.45 0.06
CA ARG A 47 -1.80 -0.76 -0.48
C ARG A 47 -2.84 -1.84 -0.72
N GLU A 48 -2.58 -2.67 -1.72
CA GLU A 48 -3.46 -3.77 -2.05
C GLU A 48 -3.48 -4.82 -0.95
N VAL A 49 -4.65 -5.40 -0.68
CA VAL A 49 -4.80 -6.53 0.24
C VAL A 49 -5.39 -7.71 -0.50
N PHE A 50 -4.67 -8.81 -0.41
CA PHE A 50 -5.02 -10.09 -0.97
C PHE A 50 -5.27 -11.08 0.17
N ALA A 51 -6.20 -12.00 -0.05
CA ALA A 51 -6.54 -13.01 0.95
C ALA A 51 -6.74 -14.38 0.30
N VAL A 52 -6.13 -15.39 0.90
CA VAL A 52 -6.31 -16.78 0.49
C VAL A 52 -7.59 -17.30 1.15
N PRO A 53 -8.56 -17.82 0.37
CA PRO A 53 -9.79 -18.36 0.93
C PRO A 53 -9.51 -19.67 1.68
N GLY A 54 -10.34 -19.96 2.68
CA GLY A 54 -10.27 -21.25 3.39
C GLY A 54 -11.64 -21.75 3.81
N SER A 55 -11.68 -22.97 4.34
CA SER A 55 -12.93 -23.61 4.79
C SER A 55 -13.65 -22.74 5.83
N PRO A 56 -14.98 -22.53 5.74
CA PRO A 56 -15.76 -21.86 6.78
C PRO A 56 -15.69 -22.55 8.15
N LEU A 57 -15.30 -23.83 8.18
CA LEU A 57 -15.13 -24.61 9.42
C LEU A 57 -13.73 -24.47 10.02
N ASP A 58 -12.77 -23.87 9.29
CA ASP A 58 -11.44 -23.63 9.80
C ASP A 58 -11.38 -22.26 10.50
N PRO A 59 -11.17 -22.21 11.83
CA PRO A 59 -11.05 -20.93 12.55
C PRO A 59 -9.86 -20.07 12.09
N ARG A 60 -8.87 -20.65 11.41
CA ARG A 60 -7.73 -19.89 10.82
C ARG A 60 -8.09 -19.19 9.53
N ALA A 61 -9.17 -19.59 8.85
CA ALA A 61 -9.63 -18.97 7.62
C ALA A 61 -10.65 -17.84 7.85
N GLU A 62 -11.13 -17.68 9.08
CA GLU A 62 -12.21 -16.74 9.40
C GLU A 62 -11.86 -15.29 9.02
N GLY A 63 -10.65 -14.84 9.36
CA GLY A 63 -10.17 -13.49 9.05
C GLY A 63 -9.86 -13.29 7.56
N THR A 64 -9.33 -14.29 6.85
CA THR A 64 -9.09 -14.17 5.41
C THR A 64 -10.40 -14.15 4.63
N ASN A 65 -11.36 -15.00 4.99
CA ASN A 65 -12.70 -14.98 4.41
C ASN A 65 -13.45 -13.66 4.71
N ASP A 66 -13.26 -13.09 5.90
CA ASP A 66 -13.81 -11.78 6.24
C ASP A 66 -13.18 -10.65 5.41
N LEU A 67 -11.86 -10.68 5.16
CA LEU A 67 -11.18 -9.74 4.27
C LEU A 67 -11.72 -9.83 2.84
N ILE A 68 -11.91 -11.05 2.31
CA ILE A 68 -12.51 -11.25 0.97
C ILE A 68 -13.91 -10.64 0.92
N ARG A 69 -14.73 -10.86 1.96
CA ARG A 69 -16.07 -10.24 2.05
C ARG A 69 -16.03 -8.71 2.08
N GLN A 70 -14.95 -8.13 2.60
CA GLN A 70 -14.73 -6.69 2.66
C GLN A 70 -14.11 -6.10 1.38
N GLY A 71 -13.86 -6.94 0.36
CA GLY A 71 -13.34 -6.51 -0.94
C GLY A 71 -11.86 -6.77 -1.15
N ALA A 72 -11.18 -7.49 -0.25
CA ALA A 72 -9.84 -7.98 -0.56
C ALA A 72 -9.86 -8.95 -1.76
N THR A 73 -8.84 -8.89 -2.59
CA THR A 73 -8.73 -9.76 -3.77
C THR A 73 -8.51 -11.20 -3.32
N LEU A 74 -9.39 -12.11 -3.77
CA LEU A 74 -9.26 -13.55 -3.50
C LEU A 74 -8.09 -14.12 -4.29
N VAL A 75 -7.18 -14.83 -3.61
CA VAL A 75 -6.01 -15.45 -4.22
C VAL A 75 -6.07 -16.96 -4.09
N SER A 76 -6.19 -17.66 -5.22
CA SER A 76 -6.03 -19.12 -5.33
C SER A 76 -4.82 -19.51 -6.17
N GLU A 77 -4.24 -18.57 -6.90
CA GLU A 77 -3.08 -18.73 -7.77
C GLU A 77 -2.31 -17.42 -7.90
N VAL A 78 -1.08 -17.45 -8.41
CA VAL A 78 -0.18 -16.29 -8.40
C VAL A 78 -0.65 -15.18 -9.34
N GLU A 79 -1.34 -15.56 -10.41
CA GLU A 79 -1.87 -14.70 -11.46
C GLU A 79 -2.88 -13.69 -10.89
N HIS A 80 -3.61 -14.05 -9.84
CA HIS A 80 -4.53 -13.13 -9.16
C HIS A 80 -3.80 -11.95 -8.50
N VAL A 81 -2.55 -12.16 -8.06
CA VAL A 81 -1.72 -11.09 -7.49
C VAL A 81 -1.09 -10.29 -8.62
N LEU A 82 -0.48 -10.97 -9.59
CA LEU A 82 0.22 -10.31 -10.71
C LEU A 82 -0.71 -9.43 -11.53
N SER A 83 -1.92 -9.90 -11.85
CA SER A 83 -2.90 -9.10 -12.61
C SER A 83 -3.28 -7.78 -11.95
N VAL A 84 -3.21 -7.70 -10.62
CA VAL A 84 -3.46 -6.45 -9.87
C VAL A 84 -2.19 -5.60 -9.79
N LEU A 85 -1.01 -6.22 -9.58
CA LEU A 85 0.23 -5.47 -9.38
C LEU A 85 0.92 -5.03 -10.67
N ASP A 86 0.80 -5.80 -11.76
CA ASP A 86 1.49 -5.52 -13.03
C ASP A 86 1.15 -4.12 -13.58
N PRO A 87 -0.11 -3.65 -13.59
CA PRO A 87 -0.43 -2.28 -14.01
C PRO A 87 0.17 -1.21 -13.10
N LEU A 88 0.28 -1.50 -11.79
CA LEU A 88 0.86 -0.58 -10.80
C LEU A 88 2.39 -0.47 -10.93
N ILE A 89 3.04 -1.53 -11.42
CA ILE A 89 4.48 -1.57 -11.67
C ILE A 89 4.81 -0.99 -13.05
N ALA A 90 3.98 -1.29 -14.06
CA ALA A 90 4.16 -0.82 -15.43
C ALA A 90 3.85 0.69 -15.58
N GLY A 91 2.95 1.22 -14.75
CA GLY A 91 2.77 2.65 -14.58
C GLY A 91 3.89 3.20 -13.71
N ASP A 92 5.02 3.55 -14.34
CA ASP A 92 6.13 4.36 -13.82
C ASP A 92 6.13 4.49 -12.29
N VAL A 93 6.60 3.45 -11.59
CA VAL A 93 6.88 3.56 -10.15
C VAL A 93 7.77 4.80 -10.04
N PRO A 94 7.35 5.89 -9.38
CA PRO A 94 8.20 7.06 -9.24
C PRO A 94 9.50 6.52 -8.67
N GLN A 95 10.55 6.57 -9.50
CA GLN A 95 11.86 6.13 -9.09
C GLN A 95 12.10 6.88 -7.78
N ALA A 96 12.41 6.16 -6.71
CA ALA A 96 12.63 6.76 -5.42
C ALA A 96 13.97 7.52 -5.45
N ASP A 97 14.11 8.47 -6.37
CA ASP A 97 15.26 9.34 -6.59
C ASP A 97 15.50 10.21 -5.35
N GLY A 98 14.50 10.32 -4.46
CA GLY A 98 14.61 10.94 -3.14
C GLY A 98 14.98 10.02 -1.97
N LEU A 99 15.07 8.69 -2.14
CA LEU A 99 15.45 7.82 -1.00
C LEU A 99 16.95 7.92 -0.67
N ASN A 100 17.77 8.28 -1.66
CA ASN A 100 19.20 8.49 -1.47
C ASN A 100 19.52 9.79 -0.71
N ASP A 101 18.62 10.77 -0.75
CA ASP A 101 18.78 12.06 -0.06
C ASP A 101 18.33 12.01 1.42
N ARG A 102 17.71 10.91 1.85
CA ARG A 102 17.27 10.70 3.25
C ARG A 102 18.28 9.97 4.12
N SER A 103 19.49 9.74 3.64
CA SER A 103 20.53 9.01 4.38
C SER A 103 20.95 9.70 5.70
N GLU A 104 20.57 10.96 5.91
CA GLU A 104 20.83 11.71 7.16
C GLU A 104 19.61 11.93 8.05
N THR A 105 18.38 11.86 7.52
CA THR A 105 17.15 12.22 8.27
C THR A 105 16.68 11.16 9.25
N TRP A 106 17.12 9.91 9.12
CA TRP A 106 16.77 8.83 10.07
C TRP A 106 17.65 8.84 11.33
N ARG A 107 18.70 9.67 11.38
CA ARG A 107 19.62 9.80 12.52
C ARG A 107 19.25 10.89 13.51
N THR A 108 18.29 11.76 13.20
CA THR A 108 17.78 12.76 14.15
C THR A 108 16.86 12.08 15.17
N PRO A 109 17.22 12.03 16.46
CA PRO A 109 16.45 11.35 17.51
C PRO A 109 15.03 11.90 17.68
N ASP A 110 14.83 13.19 17.38
CA ASP A 110 13.62 13.93 17.69
C ASP A 110 12.39 13.51 16.84
N TYR A 111 12.57 12.73 15.77
CA TYR A 111 11.47 12.37 14.87
C TYR A 111 10.54 11.26 15.41
N TRP A 112 11.00 10.48 16.41
CA TRP A 112 10.23 9.36 16.94
C TRP A 112 9.37 9.71 18.15
N ASP A 113 9.69 10.80 18.85
CA ASP A 113 9.03 11.17 20.11
C ASP A 113 7.75 12.00 19.91
N GLU A 114 7.58 12.65 18.75
CA GLU A 114 6.42 13.52 18.46
C GLU A 114 5.30 12.87 17.62
N ILE A 115 5.41 11.59 17.27
CA ILE A 115 4.27 10.90 16.66
C ILE A 115 3.30 10.51 17.78
N ASP A 116 2.43 11.44 18.15
CA ASP A 116 1.23 11.15 18.95
C ASP A 116 0.34 10.18 18.14
N PHE A 117 0.49 8.90 18.47
CA PHE A 117 -0.22 7.77 17.87
C PHE A 117 -1.64 7.60 18.46
N ASP A 118 -2.28 8.69 18.90
CA ASP A 118 -3.65 8.72 19.42
C ASP A 118 -4.70 8.90 18.31
N GLY A 119 -4.30 8.71 17.04
CA GLY A 119 -5.21 8.62 15.91
C GLY A 119 -5.61 9.95 15.30
N ARG A 120 -4.89 11.04 15.61
CA ARG A 120 -5.06 12.36 15.00
C ARG A 120 -3.82 12.84 14.24
N ALA A 121 -3.14 11.94 13.53
CA ALA A 121 -2.18 12.39 12.55
C ALA A 121 -2.94 13.12 11.43
N GLU A 122 -2.94 14.46 11.46
CA GLU A 122 -3.11 15.24 10.24
C GLU A 122 -1.97 14.84 9.32
N ILE A 123 -2.24 13.90 8.42
CA ILE A 123 -1.37 13.61 7.30
C ILE A 123 -1.41 14.88 6.47
N ALA A 124 -0.36 15.71 6.56
CA ALA A 124 -0.14 16.78 5.62
C ALA A 124 -0.30 16.17 4.22
N PRO A 125 -1.21 16.70 3.38
CA PRO A 125 -1.50 16.09 2.10
C PRO A 125 -0.19 15.91 1.33
N PRO A 126 -0.05 14.84 0.55
CA PRO A 126 1.12 14.68 -0.29
C PRO A 126 1.27 15.96 -1.10
N LEU A 127 2.48 16.53 -1.11
CA LEU A 127 2.82 17.61 -2.03
C LEU A 127 2.66 17.03 -3.43
N LEU A 128 1.47 17.20 -4.00
CA LEU A 128 1.24 16.94 -5.41
C LEU A 128 2.29 17.79 -6.16
N PRO A 129 2.97 17.24 -7.18
CA PRO A 129 3.73 18.09 -8.08
C PRO A 129 2.78 19.20 -8.55
N ALA A 130 3.27 20.44 -8.53
CA ALA A 130 2.52 21.59 -9.00
C ALA A 130 1.84 21.21 -10.32
N ALA A 131 0.52 21.45 -10.39
CA ALA A 131 -0.36 21.01 -11.46
C ALA A 131 0.38 20.98 -12.80
N ALA A 132 0.46 19.80 -13.43
CA ALA A 132 0.98 19.69 -14.78
C ALA A 132 0.26 20.72 -15.66
N GLU A 133 1.04 21.54 -16.37
CA GLU A 133 0.55 22.49 -17.35
C GLU A 133 -0.50 21.82 -18.26
N PRO A 134 -1.60 22.51 -18.63
CA PRO A 134 -2.62 21.93 -19.50
C PRO A 134 -1.97 21.39 -20.77
N ILE A 135 -2.21 20.12 -21.07
CA ILE A 135 -1.75 19.49 -22.32
C ILE A 135 -2.46 20.23 -23.46
N GLU A 136 -1.72 21.04 -24.21
CA GLU A 136 -2.23 21.77 -25.37
C GLU A 136 -2.78 20.76 -26.39
N ALA A 137 -4.03 20.96 -26.81
CA ALA A 137 -4.67 20.07 -27.77
C ALA A 137 -3.86 20.07 -29.07
N PRO A 138 -3.61 18.88 -29.68
CA PRO A 138 -2.89 18.82 -30.95
C PRO A 138 -3.63 19.64 -32.02
N PRO A 139 -2.90 20.35 -32.90
CA PRO A 139 -3.52 21.16 -33.93
C PRO A 139 -4.39 20.29 -34.86
N PRO A 140 -5.52 20.82 -35.36
CA PRO A 140 -6.41 20.05 -36.23
C PRO A 140 -5.69 19.65 -37.52
N SER A 141 -5.92 18.41 -37.95
CA SER A 141 -5.38 17.85 -39.19
C SER A 141 -5.71 18.75 -40.38
N PRO A 142 -4.77 19.00 -41.31
CA PRO A 142 -5.05 19.82 -42.50
C PRO A 142 -6.15 19.16 -43.32
N GLY A 143 -7.25 19.91 -43.53
CA GLY A 143 -8.42 19.43 -44.25
C GLY A 143 -8.07 18.99 -45.68
N THR A 144 -8.49 17.78 -46.04
CA THR A 144 -8.54 17.32 -47.42
C THR A 144 -9.38 18.28 -48.24
N THR A 145 -8.75 19.01 -49.14
CA THR A 145 -9.44 19.77 -50.19
C THR A 145 -10.02 18.76 -51.17
N ALA A 146 -11.34 18.54 -51.12
CA ALA A 146 -12.04 17.85 -52.19
C ALA A 146 -12.01 18.76 -53.43
N ARG A 147 -11.26 18.36 -54.46
CA ARG A 147 -11.44 18.87 -55.82
C ARG A 147 -12.72 18.23 -56.38
N GLY A 148 -13.66 19.07 -56.80
CA GLY A 148 -14.86 18.68 -57.53
C GLY A 148 -15.61 19.92 -57.97
#